data_AF-A0A3M1TD89-F1
#
_entry.id   AF-A0A3M1TD89-F1
#
_cell.length_a   1.000
_cell.length_b   1.000
_cell.length_c   1.000
_cell.angle_alpha   90.00
_cell.angle_beta   90.00
_cell.angle_gamma   90.00
#
_symmetry.space_group_name_H-M   'P 1'
#
loop_
_entity.id
_entity.type
_entity.pdbx_description
1 polymer ?
#
loop_
_entity_poly.entity_id
_entity_poly.type
_entity_poly.pdbx_seq_one_letter_code
_entity_poly.pdbx_strand_id
1 'polypeptide(L)'
;MLGEASALGAQSPPLILGGTALTIAGLALFADDASDSARQWKHLEIFAVSQAVTSGLTDLLKVATWRERPDGGNHLSFPSGHTSSAFAWATFVWRRYGWQWGLPAYVFAAFVGFSRIHDDRHWLSDVLAGALLGVSVTYVVDELYGPLD
;
A
#
# COMPACT_ATOMS: atom_id res chain seq x y z
N MET A 1 -42.29 -28.34 2.96
CA MET A 1 -41.83 -26.94 2.83
C MET A 1 -40.38 -26.89 3.26
N LEU A 2 -39.46 -26.95 2.29
CA LEU A 2 -38.04 -26.70 2.48
C LEU A 2 -37.80 -25.26 2.03
N GLY A 3 -37.40 -24.39 2.95
CA GLY A 3 -37.19 -22.97 2.67
C GLY A 3 -36.25 -22.36 3.70
N GLU A 4 -35.05 -22.03 3.22
CA GLU A 4 -34.18 -20.97 3.73
C GLU A 4 -33.35 -21.25 5.00
N ALA A 5 -32.63 -22.36 4.99
CA ALA A 5 -31.33 -22.44 5.65
C ALA A 5 -30.23 -22.30 4.60
N SER A 6 -30.03 -21.09 4.07
CA SER A 6 -28.88 -20.80 3.20
C SER A 6 -28.41 -19.37 3.36
N ALA A 7 -27.10 -19.24 3.65
CA ALA A 7 -26.28 -18.04 3.54
C ALA A 7 -26.26 -17.06 4.73
N LEU A 8 -26.06 -17.58 5.95
CA LEU A 8 -25.08 -16.91 6.83
C LEU A 8 -23.70 -17.33 6.29
N GLY A 9 -23.27 -16.66 5.23
CA GLY A 9 -21.98 -16.89 4.59
C GLY A 9 -20.90 -16.84 5.67
N ALA A 10 -20.14 -17.93 5.77
CA ALA A 10 -18.98 -18.02 6.65
C ALA A 10 -18.00 -16.91 6.23
N GLN A 11 -18.08 -15.76 6.90
CA GLN A 11 -17.09 -14.71 6.72
C GLN A 11 -15.77 -15.29 7.24
N SER A 12 -14.85 -15.57 6.32
CA SER A 12 -13.49 -15.94 6.64
C SER A 12 -12.95 -14.94 7.65
N PRO A 13 -12.23 -15.36 8.71
CA PRO A 13 -11.64 -14.42 9.64
C PRO A 13 -10.79 -13.42 8.84
N PRO A 14 -10.94 -12.11 9.07
CA PRO A 14 -10.29 -11.10 8.25
C PRO A 14 -8.78 -11.32 8.33
N LEU A 15 -8.11 -11.40 7.19
CA LEU A 15 -6.66 -11.51 7.15
C LEU A 15 -6.09 -10.14 7.54
N ILE A 16 -5.90 -9.86 8.84
CA ILE A 16 -5.42 -8.56 9.35
C ILE A 16 -3.93 -8.35 8.99
N LEU A 17 -3.66 -8.10 7.71
CA LEU A 17 -2.45 -7.46 7.19
C LEU A 17 -2.57 -5.93 7.34
N GLY A 18 -3.01 -5.49 8.52
CA GLY A 18 -3.47 -4.13 8.79
C GLY A 18 -2.39 -3.11 9.15
N GLY A 19 -1.12 -3.54 9.26
CA GLY A 19 -0.02 -2.71 9.75
C GLY A 19 1.28 -2.80 8.94
N THR A 20 1.23 -3.40 7.75
CA THR A 20 2.42 -3.85 7.00
C THR A 20 3.32 -2.71 6.49
N ALA A 21 2.83 -1.49 6.33
CA ALA A 21 3.65 -0.37 5.89
C ALA A 21 4.76 0.01 6.89
N LEU A 22 4.49 -0.08 8.20
CA LEU A 22 5.48 0.19 9.25
C LEU A 22 6.42 -1.00 9.47
N THR A 23 5.94 -2.23 9.30
CA THR A 23 6.79 -3.43 9.47
C THR A 23 7.86 -3.55 8.39
N ILE A 24 7.63 -3.01 7.18
CA ILE A 24 8.56 -3.19 6.06
C ILE A 24 9.45 -1.97 5.81
N ALA A 25 9.03 -0.77 6.26
CA ALA A 25 9.94 0.36 6.48
C ALA A 25 11.16 -0.07 7.33
N GLY A 26 10.93 -0.93 8.32
CA GLY A 26 11.98 -1.52 9.14
C GLY A 26 12.96 -2.39 8.35
N LEU A 27 12.51 -3.17 7.38
CA LEU A 27 13.39 -4.09 6.63
C LEU A 27 14.28 -3.36 5.62
N ALA A 28 13.79 -2.27 5.02
CA ALA A 28 14.57 -1.43 4.10
C ALA A 28 15.72 -0.68 4.78
N LEU A 29 15.69 -0.56 6.11
CA LEU A 29 16.74 0.06 6.92
C LEU A 29 17.88 -0.88 7.32
N PHE A 30 17.73 -2.21 7.13
CA PHE A 30 18.76 -3.19 7.53
C PHE A 30 19.74 -3.59 6.41
N ALA A 31 19.54 -3.12 5.18
CA ALA A 31 20.34 -3.55 4.03
C ALA A 31 21.50 -2.61 3.66
N ASP A 32 21.55 -1.38 4.20
CA ASP A 32 22.57 -0.40 3.85
C ASP A 32 23.71 -0.41 4.87
N ASP A 33 24.94 -0.51 4.38
CA ASP A 33 26.17 -0.40 5.17
C ASP A 33 26.20 0.97 5.86
N ALA A 34 26.39 1.00 7.18
CA ALA A 34 26.29 2.19 8.03
C ALA A 34 27.41 3.22 7.83
N SER A 35 28.15 3.15 6.71
CA SER A 35 29.32 3.95 6.42
C SER A 35 28.98 5.35 5.89
N ASP A 36 27.78 5.58 5.36
CA ASP A 36 27.33 6.88 4.85
C ASP A 36 25.95 7.29 5.37
N SER A 37 25.95 8.01 6.51
CA SER A 37 24.74 8.45 7.18
C SER A 37 23.94 9.49 6.37
N ALA A 38 24.59 10.31 5.53
CA ALA A 38 23.89 11.33 4.75
C ALA A 38 23.00 10.69 3.68
N ARG A 39 23.49 9.65 3.00
CA ARG A 39 22.70 8.89 2.02
C ARG A 39 21.52 8.18 2.70
N GLN A 40 21.73 7.61 3.88
CA GLN A 40 20.67 6.97 4.66
C GLN A 40 19.56 7.94 5.08
N TRP A 41 19.91 9.16 5.50
CA TRP A 41 18.91 10.19 5.83
C TRP A 41 18.06 10.58 4.62
N LYS A 42 18.67 10.73 3.44
CA LYS A 42 17.93 11.06 2.21
C LYS A 42 17.00 9.91 1.79
N HIS A 43 17.43 8.65 1.95
CA HIS A 43 16.55 7.49 1.74
C HIS A 43 15.35 7.48 2.68
N LEU A 44 15.58 7.73 3.97
CA LEU A 44 14.55 7.83 5.00
C LEU A 44 13.55 8.95 4.69
N GLU A 45 14.07 10.12 4.31
CA GLU A 45 13.25 11.28 3.98
C GLU A 45 12.34 11.00 2.79
N ILE A 46 12.90 10.48 1.69
CA ILE A 46 12.12 10.16 0.48
C ILE A 46 11.03 9.12 0.78
N PHE A 47 11.36 8.09 1.56
CA PHE A 47 10.38 7.10 1.98
C PHE A 47 9.27 7.74 2.84
N ALA A 48 9.64 8.52 3.85
CA ALA A 48 8.69 9.17 4.75
C ALA A 48 7.76 10.14 4.01
N VAL A 49 8.31 10.98 3.12
CA VAL A 49 7.53 11.92 2.30
C VAL A 49 6.60 11.16 1.35
N SER A 50 7.09 10.11 0.67
CA SER A 50 6.25 9.29 -0.22
C SER A 50 5.05 8.68 0.50
N GLN A 51 5.27 8.16 1.72
CA GLN A 51 4.22 7.57 2.55
C GLN A 51 3.23 8.61 3.07
N ALA A 52 3.72 9.76 3.52
CA ALA A 52 2.88 10.85 4.00
C ALA A 52 1.98 11.39 2.87
N VAL A 53 2.55 11.66 1.69
CA VAL A 53 1.80 12.15 0.52
C VAL A 53 0.79 11.10 0.05
N THR A 54 1.20 9.82 -0.05
CA THR A 54 0.30 8.73 -0.46
C THR A 54 -0.87 8.57 0.51
N SER A 55 -0.61 8.61 1.81
CA SER A 55 -1.65 8.49 2.85
C SER A 55 -2.59 9.69 2.82
N GLY A 56 -2.05 10.90 2.77
CA GLY A 56 -2.85 12.13 2.67
C GLY A 56 -3.76 12.13 1.45
N LEU A 57 -3.24 11.80 0.26
CA LEU A 57 -4.04 11.71 -0.97
C LEU A 57 -5.09 10.59 -0.89
N THR A 58 -4.75 9.45 -0.30
CA THR A 58 -5.70 8.35 -0.08
C THR A 58 -6.87 8.81 0.79
N ASP A 59 -6.59 9.45 1.92
CA ASP A 59 -7.61 9.90 2.86
C ASP A 59 -8.49 10.99 2.24
N LEU A 60 -7.89 11.93 1.51
CA LEU A 60 -8.61 12.94 0.74
C LEU A 60 -9.56 12.30 -0.28
N LEU A 61 -9.10 11.31 -1.05
CA LEU A 61 -9.95 10.62 -2.02
C LEU A 61 -11.05 9.80 -1.36
N LYS A 62 -10.81 9.23 -0.18
CA LYS A 62 -11.84 8.52 0.60
C LYS A 62 -12.98 9.45 0.99
N VAL A 63 -12.65 10.61 1.55
CA VAL A 63 -13.67 11.59 1.96
C VAL A 63 -14.26 12.35 0.78
N ALA A 64 -13.62 12.36 -0.39
CA ALA A 64 -14.18 12.98 -1.59
C ALA A 64 -15.15 12.04 -2.33
N THR A 65 -14.85 10.74 -2.39
CA THR A 65 -15.64 9.78 -3.17
C THR A 65 -16.77 9.14 -2.39
N TRP A 66 -16.68 9.07 -1.05
CA TRP A 66 -17.70 8.45 -0.18
C TRP A 66 -18.18 7.07 -0.67
N ARG A 67 -17.27 6.28 -1.25
CA ARG A 67 -17.63 4.99 -1.83
C ARG A 67 -17.88 3.94 -0.75
N GLU A 68 -19.05 3.33 -0.78
CA GLU A 68 -19.41 2.20 0.08
C GLU A 68 -18.55 0.96 -0.19
N ARG A 69 -18.19 0.26 0.88
CA ARG A 69 -17.43 -0.99 0.84
C ARG A 69 -18.30 -2.17 0.41
N PRO A 70 -17.71 -3.23 -0.15
CA PRO A 70 -18.45 -4.46 -0.49
C PRO A 70 -19.18 -5.08 0.71
N ASP A 71 -18.60 -5.00 1.92
CA ASP A 71 -19.19 -5.47 3.17
C ASP A 71 -20.30 -4.56 3.76
N GLY A 72 -20.60 -3.41 3.15
CA GLY A 72 -21.57 -2.43 3.66
C GLY A 72 -21.13 -1.73 4.96
N GLY A 73 -19.88 -1.91 5.40
CA GLY A 73 -19.45 -1.46 6.73
C GLY A 73 -19.27 0.07 6.85
N ASN A 74 -18.75 0.72 5.80
CA ASN A 74 -18.63 2.18 5.74
C ASN A 74 -18.42 2.69 4.29
N HIS A 75 -18.32 4.01 4.15
CA HIS A 75 -18.17 4.74 2.89
C HIS A 75 -16.73 5.16 2.57
N LEU A 76 -15.75 4.50 3.17
CA LEU A 76 -14.32 4.79 3.01
C LEU A 76 -13.64 3.67 2.21
N SER A 77 -14.25 3.25 1.10
CA SER A 77 -13.72 2.19 0.24
C SER A 77 -12.65 2.71 -0.71
N PHE A 78 -12.93 3.73 -1.52
CA PHE A 78 -12.02 4.15 -2.59
C PHE A 78 -11.02 5.22 -2.16
N PRO A 79 -9.73 5.14 -2.54
CA PRO A 79 -9.00 3.94 -2.96
C PRO A 79 -8.57 3.10 -1.74
N SER A 80 -7.99 1.91 -1.96
CA SER A 80 -7.48 1.08 -0.86
C SER A 80 -6.19 1.66 -0.27
N GLY A 81 -6.22 2.07 1.02
CA GLY A 81 -5.05 2.64 1.70
C GLY A 81 -3.93 1.65 2.01
N HIS A 82 -4.29 0.40 2.34
CA HIS A 82 -3.31 -0.68 2.49
C HIS A 82 -2.58 -0.94 1.17
N THR A 83 -3.33 -0.94 0.07
CA THR A 83 -2.76 -1.16 -1.25
C THR A 83 -1.88 0.01 -1.68
N SER A 84 -2.35 1.26 -1.54
CA SER A 84 -1.56 2.43 -1.92
C SER A 84 -0.25 2.53 -1.14
N SER A 85 -0.29 2.28 0.17
CA SER A 85 0.93 2.28 0.98
C SER A 85 1.88 1.12 0.64
N ALA A 86 1.37 -0.08 0.39
CA ALA A 86 2.21 -1.22 0.02
C ALA A 86 2.90 -1.02 -1.35
N PHE A 87 2.18 -0.47 -2.33
CA PHE A 87 2.74 -0.15 -3.64
C PHE A 87 3.70 1.04 -3.61
N ALA A 88 3.49 2.02 -2.72
CA ALA A 88 4.46 3.09 -2.47
C ALA A 88 5.78 2.51 -1.92
N TRP A 89 5.70 1.65 -0.90
CA TRP A 89 6.88 0.94 -0.39
C TRP A 89 7.59 0.09 -1.46
N ALA A 90 6.84 -0.69 -2.25
CA ALA A 90 7.43 -1.50 -3.31
C ALA A 90 8.15 -0.66 -4.38
N THR A 91 7.58 0.50 -4.72
CA THR A 91 8.18 1.45 -5.66
C THR A 91 9.45 2.05 -5.10
N PHE A 92 9.47 2.41 -3.82
CA PHE A 92 10.69 2.88 -3.14
C PHE A 92 11.79 1.81 -3.18
N VAL A 93 11.47 0.56 -2.82
CA VAL A 93 12.45 -0.54 -2.85
C VAL A 93 13.00 -0.77 -4.25
N TRP A 94 12.13 -0.78 -5.26
CA TRP A 94 12.55 -0.90 -6.65
C TRP A 94 13.51 0.22 -7.07
N ARG A 95 13.16 1.48 -6.75
CA ARG A 95 13.96 2.65 -7.14
C ARG A 95 15.33 2.71 -6.45
N ARG A 96 15.47 2.17 -5.24
CA ARG A 96 16.75 2.16 -4.49
C ARG A 96 17.60 0.94 -4.72
N TYR A 97 16.98 -0.23 -4.78
CA TYR A 97 17.70 -1.51 -4.73
C TYR A 97 17.56 -2.31 -6.03
N GLY A 98 16.86 -1.77 -7.02
CA GLY A 98 16.66 -2.37 -8.34
C GLY A 98 15.61 -3.50 -8.33
N TRP A 99 15.37 -4.07 -9.52
CA TRP A 99 14.31 -5.06 -9.72
C TRP A 99 14.51 -6.38 -8.94
N GLN A 100 15.74 -6.71 -8.57
CA GLN A 100 16.04 -7.89 -7.73
C GLN A 100 15.27 -7.84 -6.39
N TRP A 101 15.08 -6.66 -5.81
CA TRP A 101 14.30 -6.43 -4.59
C TRP A 101 12.93 -5.83 -4.87
N GLY A 102 12.80 -5.06 -5.96
CA GLY A 102 11.53 -4.48 -6.40
C GLY A 102 10.49 -5.53 -6.77
N LEU A 103 10.88 -6.58 -7.52
CA LEU A 103 9.96 -7.63 -7.93
C LEU A 103 9.31 -8.37 -6.73
N PRO A 104 10.07 -8.91 -5.75
CA PRO A 104 9.45 -9.53 -4.57
C PRO A 104 8.63 -8.52 -3.75
N ALA A 105 9.03 -7.25 -3.70
CA ALA A 105 8.26 -6.20 -3.04
C ALA A 105 6.90 -5.95 -3.71
N TYR A 106 6.84 -5.91 -5.05
CA TYR A 106 5.57 -5.76 -5.78
C TYR A 106 4.69 -7.00 -5.67
N VAL A 107 5.26 -8.21 -5.66
CA VAL A 107 4.50 -9.44 -5.40
C VAL A 107 3.86 -9.39 -4.02
N PHE A 108 4.61 -8.96 -3.00
CA PHE A 108 4.07 -8.76 -1.66
C PHE A 108 2.98 -7.69 -1.64
N ALA A 109 3.17 -6.55 -2.31
CA ALA A 109 2.17 -5.50 -2.40
C ALA A 109 0.88 -5.97 -3.10
N ALA A 110 1.00 -6.78 -4.15
CA ALA A 110 -0.12 -7.42 -4.82
C ALA A 110 -0.87 -8.38 -3.89
N PHE A 111 -0.15 -9.16 -3.07
CA PHE A 111 -0.76 -10.02 -2.05
C PHE A 111 -1.54 -9.22 -1.01
N VAL A 112 -1.00 -8.08 -0.56
CA VAL A 112 -1.73 -7.15 0.32
C VAL A 112 -3.01 -6.66 -0.37
N GLY A 113 -2.93 -6.23 -1.63
CA GLY A 113 -4.11 -5.81 -2.40
C GLY A 113 -5.16 -6.92 -2.54
N PHE A 114 -4.73 -8.14 -2.85
CA PHE A 114 -5.61 -9.31 -2.95
C PHE A 114 -6.32 -9.61 -1.62
N SER A 115 -5.61 -9.54 -0.48
CA SER A 115 -6.22 -9.76 0.84
C SER A 115 -7.37 -8.79 1.12
N ARG A 116 -7.32 -7.56 0.60
CA ARG A 116 -8.38 -6.57 0.76
C ARG A 116 -9.64 -6.89 -0.04
N ILE A 117 -9.49 -7.56 -1.18
CA ILE A 117 -10.59 -8.07 -1.98
C ILE A 117 -11.17 -9.30 -1.28
N HIS A 118 -10.31 -10.22 -0.84
CA HIS A 118 -10.71 -11.45 -0.14
C HIS A 118 -11.51 -11.16 1.14
N ASP A 119 -11.16 -10.10 1.88
CA ASP A 119 -11.85 -9.70 3.10
C ASP A 119 -13.09 -8.80 2.85
N ASP A 120 -13.54 -8.64 1.58
CA ASP A 120 -14.66 -7.78 1.17
C ASP A 120 -14.53 -6.31 1.61
N ARG A 121 -13.29 -5.84 1.82
CA ARG A 121 -13.01 -4.48 2.28
C ARG A 121 -12.94 -3.47 1.16
N HIS A 122 -12.62 -3.93 -0.05
CA HIS A 122 -12.35 -3.08 -1.21
C HIS A 122 -12.74 -3.77 -2.50
N TRP A 123 -13.31 -2.99 -3.42
CA TRP A 123 -13.51 -3.44 -4.80
C TRP A 123 -12.17 -3.57 -5.53
N LEU A 124 -12.11 -4.39 -6.59
CA LEU A 124 -10.91 -4.49 -7.43
C LEU A 124 -10.46 -3.11 -7.96
N SER A 125 -11.41 -2.23 -8.32
CA SER A 125 -11.12 -0.85 -8.73
C SER A 125 -10.40 -0.04 -7.66
N ASP A 126 -10.73 -0.25 -6.38
CA ASP A 126 -10.15 0.49 -5.27
C ASP A 126 -8.70 0.05 -5.03
N VAL A 127 -8.44 -1.24 -5.24
CA VAL A 127 -7.09 -1.85 -5.17
C VAL A 127 -6.25 -1.36 -6.34
N LEU A 128 -6.74 -1.42 -7.57
CA LEU A 128 -6.01 -0.93 -8.75
C LEU A 128 -5.71 0.57 -8.66
N ALA A 129 -6.68 1.38 -8.22
CA ALA A 129 -6.47 2.82 -7.99
C ALA A 129 -5.47 3.09 -6.87
N GLY A 130 -5.54 2.31 -5.78
CA GLY A 130 -4.55 2.38 -4.69
C GLY A 130 -3.15 2.07 -5.19
N ALA A 131 -2.98 0.97 -5.93
CA ALA A 131 -1.71 0.57 -6.51
C ALA A 131 -1.13 1.67 -7.42
N LEU A 132 -1.94 2.20 -8.33
CA LEU A 132 -1.53 3.29 -9.22
C LEU A 132 -1.11 4.53 -8.43
N LEU A 133 -1.90 4.93 -7.42
CA LEU A 133 -1.59 6.10 -6.59
C LEU A 133 -0.24 5.94 -5.88
N GLY A 134 -0.01 4.80 -5.21
CA GLY A 134 1.23 4.54 -4.49
C GLY A 134 2.47 4.55 -5.39
N VAL A 135 2.36 3.94 -6.57
CA VAL A 135 3.44 3.95 -7.57
C VAL A 135 3.71 5.36 -8.06
N SER A 136 2.69 6.07 -8.53
CA SER A 136 2.86 7.40 -9.12
C SER A 136 3.41 8.42 -8.12
N VAL A 137 2.89 8.44 -6.89
CA VAL A 137 3.36 9.38 -5.86
C VAL A 137 4.82 9.13 -5.54
N THR A 138 5.19 7.88 -5.25
CA THR A 138 6.57 7.55 -4.85
C THR A 138 7.56 7.81 -5.98
N TYR A 139 7.17 7.49 -7.22
CA TYR A 139 7.98 7.78 -8.38
C TYR A 139 8.23 9.29 -8.53
N VAL A 140 7.17 10.11 -8.43
CA VAL A 140 7.30 11.57 -8.52
C VAL A 140 8.14 12.14 -7.38
N VAL A 141 7.90 11.71 -6.14
CA VAL A 141 8.69 12.17 -4.99
C VAL A 141 10.16 11.84 -5.20
N ASP A 142 10.49 10.63 -5.65
CA ASP A 142 11.87 10.27 -5.92
C ASP A 142 12.53 11.17 -6.99
N GLU A 143 11.86 11.38 -8.13
CA GLU A 143 12.37 12.27 -9.18
C GLU A 143 12.60 13.71 -8.69
N LEU A 144 11.77 14.22 -7.77
CA LEU A 144 11.93 15.55 -7.19
C LEU A 144 13.18 15.70 -6.31
N TYR A 145 13.67 14.62 -5.70
CA TYR A 145 14.89 14.63 -4.89
C TYR A 145 16.18 14.50 -5.74
N GLY A 146 16.03 14.26 -7.04
CA GLY A 146 17.11 14.11 -8.00
C GLY A 146 17.94 12.84 -7.80
N PRO A 147 18.94 12.61 -8.67
CA PRO A 147 19.92 11.55 -8.48
C PRO A 147 20.57 11.66 -7.09
N LEU A 148 20.76 10.52 -6.43
CA LEU A 148 21.53 10.44 -5.20
C LEU A 148 22.97 10.18 -5.64
N ASP A 149 23.74 11.25 -5.82
CA ASP A 149 25.17 11.25 -6.13
C ASP A 149 26.05 11.08 -4.89
#